data_AF-A0A3D0US09-F1
#
_entry.id   AF-A0A3D0US09-F1
#
_cell.length_a   1.000
_cell.length_b   1.000
_cell.length_c   1.000
_cell.angle_alpha   90.00
_cell.angle_beta   90.00
_cell.angle_gamma   90.00
#
_symmetry.space_group_name_H-M   'P 1'
#
loop_
_entity.id
_entity.type
_entity.pdbx_description
1 polymer ?
#
loop_
_entity_poly.entity_id
_entity_poly.type
_entity_poly.pdbx_seq_one_letter_code
_entity_poly.pdbx_strand_id
1 'polypeptide(L)'
;MKVVLIYIFVGIGLAMVSGYLLGKMNLDSSIAPFLMDEMTITYKQHTFRERLSLSVKKSFTLIEKIFPYVLLGVAVGAGIHGLIPDGYFTTFLQGSAWYTLPLAVIAGVPMYTNAAGVVPVVQALIAK
;
A
#
# COMPACT_ATOMS: atom_id res chain seq x y z
N MET A 1 -5.94 -9.91 -19.05
CA MET A 1 -6.29 -11.12 -18.26
C MET A 1 -5.06 -11.92 -17.83
N LYS A 2 -4.20 -12.42 -18.74
CA LYS A 2 -2.99 -13.19 -18.37
C LYS A 2 -2.05 -12.47 -17.39
N VAL A 3 -1.77 -11.18 -17.60
CA VAL A 3 -0.91 -10.38 -16.72
C VAL A 3 -1.48 -10.24 -15.31
N VAL A 4 -2.79 -10.03 -15.18
CA VAL A 4 -3.49 -9.89 -13.89
C VAL A 4 -3.39 -11.18 -13.08
N LEU A 5 -3.60 -12.33 -13.73
CA LEU A 5 -3.47 -13.63 -13.08
C LEU A 5 -2.05 -13.87 -12.55
N ILE A 6 -1.03 -13.57 -13.36
CA ILE A 6 0.37 -13.70 -12.93
C ILE A 6 0.65 -12.80 -11.72
N TYR A 7 0.16 -11.56 -11.73
CA TYR A 7 0.36 -10.63 -10.62
C TYR A 7 -0.29 -11.12 -9.32
N ILE A 8 -1.50 -11.66 -9.39
CA ILE A 8 -2.21 -12.23 -8.24
C ILE A 8 -1.43 -13.43 -7.69
N PHE A 9 -1.03 -14.37 -8.54
CA PHE A 9 -0.31 -15.56 -8.10
C PHE A 9 1.05 -15.23 -7.48
N VAL A 10 1.81 -14.33 -8.10
CA VAL A 10 3.11 -13.87 -7.56
C VAL A 10 2.91 -13.15 -6.23
N GLY A 11 1.91 -12.27 -6.12
CA GLY A 11 1.60 -11.55 -4.89
C GLY A 11 1.22 -12.49 -3.74
N ILE A 12 0.35 -13.47 -4.00
CA ILE A 12 -0.04 -14.48 -3.01
C ILE A 12 1.16 -15.34 -2.61
N GLY A 13 1.97 -15.76 -3.59
CA GLY A 13 3.18 -16.55 -3.33
C GLY A 13 4.17 -15.81 -2.44
N LEU A 14 4.47 -14.54 -2.77
CA LEU A 14 5.34 -13.69 -1.96
C LEU A 14 4.79 -13.44 -0.56
N ALA A 15 3.47 -13.23 -0.43
CA ALA A 15 2.83 -13.04 0.87
C ALA A 15 2.95 -14.30 1.74
N MET A 16 2.70 -15.49 1.16
CA MET A 16 2.85 -16.76 1.86
C MET A 16 4.29 -17.02 2.30
N VAL A 17 5.26 -16.83 1.39
CA VAL A 17 6.68 -17.05 1.70
C VAL A 17 7.17 -16.07 2.75
N SER A 18 6.85 -14.79 2.62
CA SER A 18 7.19 -13.76 3.62
C SER A 18 6.57 -14.08 4.98
N GLY A 19 5.28 -14.43 5.02
CA GLY A 19 4.59 -14.81 6.26
C GLY A 19 5.20 -16.05 6.91
N TYR A 20 5.59 -17.04 6.13
CA TYR A 20 6.27 -18.23 6.63
C TYR A 20 7.66 -17.93 7.20
N LEU A 21 8.46 -17.11 6.51
CA LEU A 21 9.78 -16.67 6.97
C LEU A 21 9.68 -15.85 8.27
N LEU A 22 8.75 -14.90 8.33
CA LEU A 22 8.45 -14.11 9.53
C LEU A 22 8.02 -15.03 10.69
N GLY A 23 7.14 -15.99 10.44
CA GLY A 23 6.74 -16.98 11.46
C GLY A 23 7.91 -17.81 11.99
N LYS A 24 8.86 -18.19 11.13
CA LYS A 24 10.03 -18.98 11.53
C LYS A 24 11.02 -18.21 12.40
N MET A 25 11.01 -16.88 12.34
CA MET A 25 11.89 -16.02 13.13
C MET A 25 11.48 -15.89 14.60
N ASN A 26 10.39 -16.56 15.04
CA ASN A 26 9.87 -16.53 16.42
C ASN A 26 9.85 -15.10 17.00
N LEU A 27 9.27 -14.16 16.25
CA LEU A 27 9.13 -12.75 16.65
C LEU A 27 8.11 -12.55 17.78
N ASP A 28 7.65 -13.60 18.44
CA ASP A 28 6.65 -13.58 19.50
C ASP A 28 7.01 -12.59 20.62
N SER A 29 8.31 -12.45 20.90
CA SER A 29 8.84 -11.48 21.89
C SER A 29 8.85 -10.02 21.41
N SER A 30 8.68 -9.77 20.12
CA SER A 30 8.62 -8.42 19.50
C SER A 30 7.20 -8.00 19.13
N ILE A 31 6.21 -8.84 19.40
CA ILE A 31 4.81 -8.50 19.23
C ILE A 31 4.41 -7.58 20.38
N ALA A 32 3.84 -6.42 20.05
CA ALA A 32 3.41 -5.48 21.06
C ALA A 32 2.34 -6.14 21.97
N PRO A 33 2.45 -6.03 23.30
CA PRO A 33 1.63 -6.78 24.24
C PRO A 33 0.11 -6.56 24.09
N PHE A 34 -0.32 -5.42 23.53
CA PHE A 34 -1.73 -5.16 23.22
C PHE A 34 -2.30 -6.05 22.11
N LEU A 35 -1.47 -6.61 21.23
CA LEU A 35 -1.88 -7.58 20.20
C LEU A 35 -2.00 -8.99 20.79
N MET A 36 -1.18 -9.32 21.80
CA MET A 36 -1.25 -10.60 22.50
C MET A 36 -2.57 -10.77 23.26
N ASP A 37 -3.09 -9.70 23.86
CA ASP A 37 -4.39 -9.69 24.55
C ASP A 37 -5.60 -9.90 23.62
N GLU A 38 -5.47 -9.58 22.32
CA GLU A 38 -6.53 -9.85 21.33
C GLU A 38 -6.46 -11.29 20.76
N MET A 39 -5.33 -11.99 20.92
CA MET A 39 -5.16 -13.37 20.44
C MET A 39 -5.79 -14.44 21.33
N THR A 40 -6.32 -14.09 22.50
CA THR A 40 -7.16 -14.96 23.32
C THR A 40 -8.53 -15.13 22.65
N ILE A 41 -8.55 -15.93 21.58
CA ILE A 41 -9.76 -16.29 20.86
C ILE A 41 -10.62 -17.16 21.78
N THR A 42 -11.51 -16.53 22.53
CA THR A 42 -12.66 -17.23 23.13
C THR A 42 -13.56 -17.65 21.98
N TYR A 43 -13.56 -18.94 21.63
CA TYR A 43 -14.46 -19.51 20.64
C TYR A 43 -15.90 -19.48 21.15
N LYS A 44 -16.53 -18.31 21.11
CA LYS A 44 -17.99 -18.21 21.19
C LYS A 44 -18.55 -18.75 19.88
N GLN A 45 -19.28 -19.86 19.98
CA GLN A 45 -20.06 -20.42 18.88
C GLN A 45 -21.13 -19.39 18.48
N HIS A 46 -20.81 -18.56 17.50
CA HIS A 46 -21.77 -17.64 16.89
C HIS A 46 -22.52 -18.35 15.78
N THR A 47 -23.84 -18.17 15.74
CA THR A 47 -24.64 -18.63 14.61
C THR A 47 -24.24 -17.88 13.33
N PHE A 48 -24.49 -18.48 12.15
CA PHE A 48 -24.09 -17.90 10.86
C PHE A 48 -24.58 -16.44 10.67
N ARG A 49 -25.80 -16.15 11.14
CA ARG A 49 -26.38 -14.79 11.08
C ARG A 49 -25.64 -13.80 11.99
N GLU A 50 -25.28 -14.22 13.19
CA GLU A 50 -24.51 -13.38 14.13
C GLU A 50 -23.10 -13.13 13.62
N ARG A 51 -22.46 -14.15 13.03
CA ARG A 51 -21.14 -14.01 12.39
C ARG A 51 -21.17 -12.98 11.27
N LEU A 52 -22.17 -13.07 10.38
CA LEU A 52 -22.30 -12.13 9.27
C LEU A 52 -22.52 -10.69 9.77
N SER A 53 -23.43 -10.50 10.73
CA SER A 53 -23.70 -9.19 11.31
C SER A 53 -22.46 -8.59 11.99
N LEU A 54 -21.73 -9.40 12.77
CA LEU A 54 -20.49 -9.01 13.42
C LEU A 54 -19.40 -8.63 12.40
N SER A 55 -19.20 -9.45 11.38
CA SER A 55 -18.21 -9.18 10.32
C SER A 55 -18.52 -7.89 9.59
N VAL A 56 -19.77 -7.69 9.16
CA VAL A 56 -20.20 -6.48 8.46
C VAL A 56 -20.02 -5.25 9.35
N LYS A 57 -20.46 -5.32 10.61
CA LYS A 57 -20.30 -4.22 11.57
C LYS A 57 -18.82 -3.87 11.77
N LYS A 58 -17.96 -4.88 11.98
CA LYS A 58 -16.51 -4.68 12.12
C LYS A 58 -15.89 -4.06 10.87
N SER A 59 -16.28 -4.50 9.67
CA SER A 59 -15.79 -3.93 8.41
C SER A 59 -16.18 -2.46 8.27
N PHE A 60 -17.43 -2.09 8.56
CA PHE A 60 -17.85 -0.69 8.51
C PHE A 60 -17.12 0.18 9.53
N THR A 61 -16.95 -0.29 10.76
CA THR A 61 -16.15 0.43 11.78
C THR A 61 -14.70 0.62 11.35
N LEU A 62 -14.11 -0.36 10.66
CA LEU A 62 -12.74 -0.24 10.13
C LEU A 62 -12.68 0.80 9.01
N ILE A 63 -13.64 0.77 8.09
CA ILE A 63 -13.73 1.75 7.00
C ILE A 63 -13.88 3.15 7.59
N GLU A 64 -14.76 3.35 8.56
CA GLU A 64 -14.98 4.64 9.23
C GLU A 64 -13.69 5.18 9.88
N LYS A 65 -12.90 4.30 10.52
CA LYS A 65 -11.61 4.68 11.10
C LYS A 65 -10.57 5.09 10.06
N ILE A 66 -10.52 4.40 8.91
CA ILE A 66 -9.50 4.63 7.88
C ILE A 66 -9.90 5.76 6.91
N PHE A 67 -11.20 5.98 6.72
CA PHE A 67 -11.77 6.97 5.80
C PHE A 67 -11.18 8.38 5.93
N PRO A 68 -11.03 9.00 7.12
CA PRO A 68 -10.45 10.34 7.23
C PRO A 68 -9.00 10.40 6.75
N TYR A 69 -8.21 9.35 6.99
CA TYR A 69 -6.82 9.27 6.52
C TYR A 69 -6.74 9.14 5.01
N VAL A 70 -7.61 8.32 4.41
CA VAL A 70 -7.72 8.20 2.95
C VAL A 70 -8.13 9.52 2.32
N LEU A 71 -9.14 10.19 2.89
CA LEU A 71 -9.61 11.49 2.41
C LEU A 71 -8.50 12.54 2.47
N LEU A 72 -7.72 12.56 3.55
CA LEU A 72 -6.56 13.44 3.69
C LEU A 72 -5.48 13.13 2.66
N GLY A 73 -5.17 11.85 2.44
CA GLY A 73 -4.22 11.43 1.40
C GLY A 73 -4.68 11.83 -0.01
N VAL A 74 -5.96 11.66 -0.32
CA VAL A 74 -6.55 12.08 -1.60
C VAL A 74 -6.52 13.60 -1.75
N ALA A 75 -6.85 14.36 -0.69
CA ALA A 75 -6.80 15.81 -0.72
C ALA A 75 -5.38 16.34 -0.96
N VAL A 76 -4.37 15.75 -0.29
CA VAL A 76 -2.96 16.07 -0.51
C VAL A 76 -2.54 15.71 -1.93
N GLY A 77 -2.88 14.50 -2.40
CA GLY A 77 -2.57 14.06 -3.76
C GLY A 77 -3.22 14.93 -4.84
N ALA A 78 -4.48 15.32 -4.66
CA ALA A 78 -5.20 16.23 -5.54
C ALA A 78 -4.59 17.64 -5.55
N GLY A 79 -4.16 18.14 -4.38
CA GLY A 79 -3.42 19.39 -4.27
C GLY A 79 -2.10 19.35 -5.03
N ILE A 80 -1.30 18.29 -4.85
CA ILE A 80 -0.02 18.11 -5.56
C ILE A 80 -0.25 18.00 -7.08
N HIS A 81 -1.26 17.25 -7.51
CA HIS A 81 -1.59 17.10 -8.93
C HIS A 81 -2.07 18.42 -9.56
N GLY A 82 -2.84 19.23 -8.82
CA GLY A 82 -3.31 20.54 -9.30
C GLY A 82 -2.24 21.64 -9.30
N LEU A 83 -1.15 21.46 -8.55
CA LEU A 83 -0.06 22.45 -8.43
C LEU A 83 1.07 22.25 -9.45
N ILE A 84 1.08 21.16 -10.22
CA ILE A 84 2.16 20.84 -11.17
C ILE A 84 1.62 20.97 -12.60
N PRO A 85 1.86 22.10 -13.29
CA PRO A 85 1.50 22.30 -14.69
C PRO A 85 2.16 21.29 -15.62
N ASP A 86 1.49 20.98 -16.72
CA ASP A 86 2.05 20.20 -17.82
C ASP A 86 3.38 20.83 -18.28
N GLY A 87 4.48 20.10 -18.10
CA GLY A 87 5.82 20.52 -18.49
C GLY A 87 6.73 21.04 -17.36
N TYR A 88 6.27 21.10 -16.11
CA TYR A 88 7.09 21.55 -14.97
C TYR A 88 8.33 20.65 -14.76
N PHE A 89 8.14 19.34 -14.89
CA PHE A 89 9.22 18.36 -14.81
C PHE A 89 10.15 18.45 -16.02
N THR A 90 9.67 18.73 -17.23
CA THR A 90 10.56 18.91 -18.38
C THR A 90 11.46 20.13 -18.23
N THR A 91 10.97 21.25 -17.70
CA THR A 91 11.79 22.47 -17.57
C THR A 91 12.83 22.36 -16.45
N PHE A 92 12.51 21.72 -15.32
CA PHE A 92 13.44 21.54 -14.20
C PHE A 92 14.34 20.30 -14.32
N LEU A 93 13.88 19.24 -15.00
CA LEU A 93 14.61 17.97 -15.14
C LEU A 93 15.44 17.85 -16.43
N GLN A 94 15.38 18.82 -17.34
CA GLN A 94 16.27 18.90 -18.51
C GLN A 94 17.69 19.42 -18.18
N GLY A 95 17.93 19.87 -16.95
CA GLY A 95 19.27 20.31 -16.54
C GLY A 95 20.26 19.15 -16.48
N SER A 96 21.39 19.27 -17.18
CA SER A 96 22.50 18.29 -17.21
C SER A 96 23.26 18.14 -15.87
N ALA A 97 22.73 18.68 -14.79
CA ALA A 97 23.33 18.62 -13.48
C ALA A 97 23.07 17.26 -12.80
N TRP A 98 24.05 16.78 -12.04
CA TRP A 98 23.97 15.49 -11.36
C TRP A 98 22.87 15.42 -10.28
N TYR A 99 22.49 16.58 -9.70
CA TYR A 99 21.44 16.68 -8.68
C TYR A 99 20.01 16.62 -9.25
N THR A 100 19.87 16.72 -10.58
CA THR A 100 18.58 16.68 -11.26
C THR A 100 17.87 15.34 -11.04
N LEU A 101 18.60 14.23 -11.03
CA LEU A 101 18.05 12.89 -10.82
C LEU A 101 17.53 12.66 -9.39
N PRO A 102 18.29 12.95 -8.31
CA PRO A 102 17.77 12.91 -6.94
C PRO A 102 16.53 13.79 -6.73
N LEU A 103 16.52 15.01 -7.28
CA LEU A 103 15.38 15.92 -7.20
C LEU A 103 14.14 15.35 -7.91
N ALA A 104 14.31 14.73 -9.07
CA ALA A 104 13.23 14.02 -9.76
C ALA A 104 12.61 12.92 -8.90
N VAL A 105 13.44 12.16 -8.19
CA VAL A 105 12.98 11.08 -7.30
C VAL A 105 12.22 11.66 -6.11
N ILE A 106 12.75 12.69 -5.45
CA ILE A 106 12.08 13.31 -4.28
C ILE A 106 10.73 13.92 -4.68
N ALA A 107 10.65 14.54 -5.85
CA ALA A 107 9.40 15.11 -6.35
C ALA A 107 8.43 14.05 -6.90
N GLY A 108 8.95 12.98 -7.51
CA GLY A 108 8.16 11.90 -8.10
C GLY A 108 7.62 10.90 -7.07
N VAL A 109 8.34 10.63 -5.98
CA VAL A 109 7.93 9.69 -4.93
C VAL A 109 6.54 10.01 -4.36
N PRO A 110 6.23 11.26 -3.97
CA PRO A 110 4.89 11.63 -3.52
C PRO A 110 3.80 11.38 -4.58
N MET A 111 4.08 11.64 -5.86
CA MET A 111 3.12 11.45 -6.96
C MET A 111 2.91 9.97 -7.32
N TYR A 112 3.95 9.14 -7.16
CA TYR A 112 3.96 7.73 -7.55
C TYR A 112 3.65 6.76 -6.39
N THR A 113 3.12 7.26 -5.27
CA THR A 113 2.73 6.46 -4.09
C THR A 113 1.63 5.41 -4.35
N ASN A 114 1.08 5.34 -5.56
CA ASN A 114 0.16 4.30 -6.01
C ASN A 114 0.93 3.16 -6.72
N ALA A 115 0.63 1.89 -6.38
CA ALA A 115 1.14 0.71 -7.07
C ALA A 115 0.94 0.76 -8.60
N ALA A 116 -0.15 1.39 -9.09
CA ALA A 116 -0.38 1.62 -10.51
C ALA A 116 0.62 2.61 -11.14
N GLY A 117 1.12 3.55 -10.35
CA GLY A 117 2.12 4.52 -10.78
C GLY A 117 3.51 3.90 -10.97
N VAL A 118 3.86 2.82 -10.27
CA VAL A 118 5.19 2.20 -10.45
C VAL A 118 5.32 1.52 -11.84
N VAL A 119 4.20 1.25 -12.53
CA VAL A 119 4.15 0.50 -13.79
C VAL A 119 4.92 1.15 -14.95
N PRO A 120 4.77 2.46 -15.27
CA PRO A 120 5.51 3.08 -16.38
C PRO A 120 7.02 3.18 -16.11
N VAL A 121 7.43 3.37 -14.86
CA VAL A 121 8.85 3.44 -14.46
C VAL A 121 9.54 2.09 -14.66
N VAL A 122 8.87 1.00 -14.26
CA VAL A 122 9.36 -0.36 -14.49
C VAL A 122 9.41 -0.68 -15.99
N GLN A 123 8.42 -0.26 -16.78
CA GLN A 123 8.45 -0.43 -18.24
C GLN A 123 9.62 0.31 -18.89
N ALA A 124 9.94 1.53 -18.44
CA ALA A 124 11.08 2.29 -18.95
C ALA A 124 12.44 1.67 -18.60
N LEU A 125 12.53 0.96 -17.46
CA LEU A 125 13.74 0.24 -17.03
C LEU A 125 13.91 -1.12 -17.71
N ILE A 126 12.81 -1.82 -18.04
CA ILE A 126 12.84 -3.12 -18.75
C ILE A 126 13.01 -2.94 -20.26
N ALA A 127 12.57 -1.81 -20.82
CA ALA A 127 12.72 -1.49 -22.25
C ALA A 127 14.14 -1.07 -22.65
N LYS A 128 15.11 -1.18 -21.74
CA LYS A 128 16.54 -0.95 -21.97
C LYS A 128 17.33 -2.21 -21.63
#